data_AF-A0A924A446-F1
#
_entry.id   AF-A0A924A446-F1
#
_cell.length_a   1.000
_cell.length_b   1.000
_cell.length_c   1.000
_cell.angle_alpha   90.00
_cell.angle_beta   90.00
_cell.angle_gamma   90.00
#
_symmetry.space_group_name_H-M   'P 1'
#
loop_
_entity.id
_entity.type
_entity.pdbx_description
1 polymer ?
#
loop_
_entity_poly.entity_id
_entity_poly.type
_entity_poly.pdbx_seq_one_letter_code
_entity_poly.pdbx_strand_id
1 'polypeptide(L)'
;MKVSRSGYYDWLNRLPSNRAKENQEFTRAIKEVFIQNRNIYGTRRIARKLAHNNIFISRRRIGKLMAESGLYCKTNTKSQSIHKDLSN
;
A
#
# COMPACT_ATOMS: atom_id res chain seq x y z
N MET A 1 -20.44 15.55 24.76
CA MET A 1 -20.45 15.26 23.30
C MET A 1 -21.17 13.92 23.10
N LYS A 2 -22.45 13.92 22.66
CA LYS A 2 -23.25 12.69 22.51
C LYS A 2 -23.16 12.20 21.06
N VAL A 3 -22.23 11.29 20.79
CA VAL A 3 -22.32 10.44 19.58
C VAL A 3 -23.38 9.36 19.85
N SER A 4 -24.27 9.12 18.87
CA SER A 4 -25.24 8.03 18.97
C SER A 4 -24.50 6.68 19.00
N ARG A 5 -24.93 5.77 19.88
CA ARG A 5 -24.31 4.43 20.03
C ARG A 5 -24.29 3.66 18.70
N SER A 6 -25.31 3.82 17.86
CA SER A 6 -25.39 3.22 16.53
C SER A 6 -24.26 3.68 15.61
N GLY A 7 -23.95 4.98 15.55
CA GLY A 7 -22.85 5.50 14.74
C GLY A 7 -21.46 5.01 15.19
N TYR A 8 -21.29 4.76 16.50
CA TYR A 8 -20.06 4.20 17.06
C TYR A 8 -19.84 2.74 16.62
N TYR A 9 -20.88 1.91 16.67
CA TYR A 9 -20.80 0.52 16.21
C TYR A 9 -20.79 0.38 14.68
N ASP A 10 -21.43 1.30 13.95
CA ASP A 10 -21.41 1.33 12.47
C ASP A 10 -20.03 1.66 11.92
N TRP A 11 -19.24 2.49 12.61
CA TRP A 11 -17.84 2.73 12.27
C TRP A 11 -16.98 1.50 12.53
N LEU A 12 -17.24 0.80 13.65
CA LEU A 12 -16.50 -0.37 14.09
C LEU A 12 -16.76 -1.62 13.21
N ASN A 13 -17.98 -1.75 12.68
CA ASN A 13 -18.43 -2.90 11.87
C ASN A 13 -18.34 -2.69 10.37
N ARG A 14 -17.64 -1.65 9.87
CA ARG A 14 -17.52 -1.45 8.42
C ARG A 14 -16.78 -2.63 7.79
N LEU A 15 -17.53 -3.47 7.09
CA LEU A 15 -16.99 -4.45 6.14
C LEU A 15 -15.97 -3.74 5.23
N PRO A 16 -14.85 -4.39 4.88
CA PRO A 16 -13.88 -3.80 3.96
C PRO A 16 -14.61 -3.40 2.68
N SER A 17 -14.66 -2.09 2.45
CA SER A 17 -15.23 -1.50 1.24
C SER A 17 -14.61 -2.16 0.01
N ASN A 18 -15.32 -2.20 -1.12
CA ASN A 18 -14.76 -2.73 -2.38
C ASN A 18 -13.38 -2.11 -2.70
N ARG A 19 -13.17 -0.83 -2.34
CA ARG A 19 -11.87 -0.16 -2.47
C ARG A 19 -10.76 -0.77 -1.59
N ALA A 20 -11.09 -1.26 -0.40
CA ALA A 20 -10.14 -1.92 0.48
C ALA A 20 -9.72 -3.29 -0.07
N LYS A 21 -10.65 -4.03 -0.67
CA LYS A 21 -10.35 -5.30 -1.37
C LYS A 21 -9.45 -5.05 -2.59
N GLU A 22 -9.80 -4.09 -3.46
CA GLU A 22 -8.95 -3.68 -4.58
C GLU A 22 -7.55 -3.26 -4.11
N ASN A 23 -7.46 -2.46 -3.04
CA ASN A 23 -6.18 -2.04 -2.50
C ASN A 23 -5.34 -3.21 -1.99
N GLN A 24 -5.95 -4.26 -1.41
CA GLN A 24 -5.25 -5.48 -1.01
C GLN A 24 -4.69 -6.23 -2.22
N GLU A 25 -5.48 -6.39 -3.29
CA GLU A 25 -5.03 -7.02 -4.52
C GLU A 25 -3.87 -6.25 -5.16
N PHE A 26 -4.01 -4.93 -5.27
CA PHE A 26 -2.94 -4.07 -5.78
C PHE A 26 -1.69 -4.13 -4.91
N THR A 27 -1.84 -4.15 -3.59
CA THR A 27 -0.72 -4.30 -2.67
C THR A 27 0.03 -5.60 -2.88
N ARG A 28 -0.69 -6.71 -3.12
CA ARG A 28 -0.09 -8.01 -3.41
C ARG A 28 0.73 -7.96 -4.71
N ALA A 29 0.16 -7.41 -5.79
CA ALA A 29 0.85 -7.28 -7.07
C ALA A 29 2.08 -6.36 -6.98
N ILE A 30 1.98 -5.26 -6.21
CA ILE A 30 3.10 -4.34 -5.94
C ILE A 30 4.22 -5.07 -5.19
N LYS A 31 3.90 -5.82 -4.13
CA LYS A 31 4.87 -6.59 -3.33
C LYS A 31 5.61 -7.62 -4.19
N GLU A 32 4.88 -8.36 -5.01
CA GLU A 32 5.46 -9.37 -5.89
C GLU A 32 6.45 -8.75 -6.89
N VAL A 33 6.03 -7.70 -7.61
CA VAL A 33 6.92 -6.97 -8.53
C VAL A 33 8.14 -6.41 -7.80
N PHE A 34 7.96 -5.88 -6.59
CA PHE A 34 9.03 -5.30 -5.81
C PHE A 34 10.09 -6.34 -5.41
N ILE A 35 9.66 -7.49 -4.89
CA ILE A 35 10.53 -8.60 -4.48
C ILE A 35 11.24 -9.21 -5.69
N GLN A 36 10.50 -9.47 -6.78
CA GLN A 36 11.05 -10.01 -8.03
C GLN A 36 12.18 -9.13 -8.59
N ASN A 37 12.13 -7.82 -8.37
CA ASN A 37 13.14 -6.87 -8.82
C ASN A 37 14.13 -6.48 -7.70
N ARG A 38 14.38 -7.39 -6.75
CA ARG A 38 15.38 -7.26 -5.67
C ARG A 38 15.21 -6.00 -4.80
N ASN A 39 13.98 -5.53 -4.62
CA ASN A 39 13.63 -4.34 -3.85
C ASN A 39 14.24 -3.03 -4.42
N ILE A 40 14.60 -3.01 -5.71
CA ILE A 40 15.21 -1.84 -6.35
C ILE A 40 14.13 -0.90 -6.90
N TYR A 41 12.96 -1.44 -7.25
CA TYR A 41 11.96 -0.69 -8.01
C TYR A 41 11.18 0.26 -7.11
N GLY A 42 11.22 1.55 -7.42
CA GLY A 42 10.30 2.54 -6.85
C GLY A 42 8.98 2.64 -7.62
N THR A 43 8.10 3.53 -7.16
CA THR A 43 6.74 3.75 -7.70
C THR A 43 6.68 3.87 -9.23
N ARG A 44 7.61 4.60 -9.86
CA ARG A 44 7.66 4.78 -11.33
C ARG A 44 7.91 3.46 -12.08
N ARG A 45 8.84 2.63 -11.61
CA ARG A 45 9.22 1.38 -12.27
C ARG A 45 8.16 0.30 -12.05
N ILE A 46 7.59 0.26 -10.84
CA ILE A 46 6.46 -0.62 -10.50
C ILE A 46 5.25 -0.30 -11.39
N ALA A 47 4.88 0.97 -11.53
CA ALA A 47 3.77 1.38 -12.39
C ALA A 47 3.92 0.86 -13.83
N ARG A 48 5.13 0.95 -14.39
CA ARG A 48 5.42 0.45 -15.74
C ARG A 48 5.31 -1.07 -15.83
N LYS A 49 5.80 -1.80 -14.83
CA LYS A 49 5.74 -3.27 -14.80
C LYS A 49 4.29 -3.77 -14.63
N LEU A 50 3.50 -3.08 -13.82
CA LEU A 50 2.07 -3.38 -13.65
C LEU A 50 1.26 -3.08 -14.91
N ALA A 51 1.57 -1.98 -15.62
CA ALA A 51 0.93 -1.67 -16.90
C ALA A 51 1.16 -2.77 -17.96
N HIS A 52 2.33 -3.42 -17.96
CA HIS A 52 2.60 -4.58 -18.82
C HIS A 52 1.71 -5.79 -18.48
N ASN A 53 1.22 -5.89 -17.24
CA ASN A 53 0.30 -6.93 -16.79
C ASN A 53 -1.17 -6.48 -16.88
N ASN A 54 -1.48 -5.44 -17.68
CA ASN A 54 -2.81 -4.81 -17.80
C ASN A 54 -3.37 -4.24 -16.48
N ILE A 55 -2.51 -3.96 -15.50
CA ILE A 55 -2.90 -3.37 -14.22
C ILE A 55 -2.52 -1.87 -14.23
N PHE A 56 -3.52 -1.01 -14.40
CA PHE A 56 -3.34 0.44 -14.45
C PHE A 56 -3.62 1.07 -13.09
N ILE A 57 -2.57 1.52 -12.40
CA ILE A 57 -2.68 2.18 -11.10
C ILE A 57 -1.92 3.50 -11.14
N SER A 58 -2.52 4.56 -10.58
CA SER A 58 -1.86 5.85 -10.47
C SER A 58 -0.61 5.77 -9.58
N ARG A 59 0.45 6.51 -9.96
CA ARG A 59 1.70 6.57 -9.19
C ARG A 59 1.49 6.96 -7.72
N ARG A 60 0.54 7.87 -7.47
CA ARG A 60 0.16 8.32 -6.11
C ARG A 60 -0.43 7.17 -5.28
N ARG A 61 -1.31 6.36 -5.88
CA ARG A 61 -1.92 5.20 -5.21
C ARG A 61 -0.86 4.12 -4.93
N ILE A 62 0.03 3.83 -5.88
CA ILE A 62 1.16 2.90 -5.67
C ILE A 62 2.05 3.39 -4.52
N GLY A 63 2.40 4.68 -4.49
CA GLY A 63 3.23 5.24 -3.41
C GLY A 63 2.59 5.11 -2.03
N LYS A 64 1.26 5.34 -1.94
CA LYS A 64 0.51 5.14 -0.71
C LYS A 64 0.53 3.67 -0.25
N LEU A 65 0.23 2.73 -1.16
CA LEU A 65 0.23 1.30 -0.85
C LEU A 65 1.63 0.77 -0.49
N MET A 66 2.68 1.29 -1.13
CA MET A 66 4.07 0.98 -0.79
C MET A 66 4.40 1.46 0.62
N ALA A 67 4.04 2.70 0.97
CA ALA A 67 4.27 3.26 2.30
C ALA A 67 3.50 2.49 3.38
N GLU A 68 2.21 2.20 3.16
CA GLU A 68 1.37 1.39 4.07
C GLU A 68 1.90 -0.04 4.24
N SER A 69 2.67 -0.54 3.26
CA SER A 69 3.25 -1.89 3.28
C SER A 69 4.71 -1.94 3.71
N GLY A 70 5.31 -0.81 4.09
CA GLY A 70 6.73 -0.71 4.45
C GLY A 70 7.69 -1.02 3.29
N LEU A 71 7.26 -0.85 2.04
CA LEU A 71 8.08 -1.13 0.85
C LEU A 71 8.89 0.10 0.45
N TYR A 72 10.19 0.07 0.74
CA TYR A 72 11.11 1.15 0.38
C TYR A 72 12.19 0.62 -0.56
N CYS A 73 12.39 1.31 -1.69
CA CYS A 73 13.44 0.94 -2.62
C CYS A 73 14.82 1.00 -1.94
N LYS A 74 15.67 0.00 -2.21
CA LYS A 74 17.06 0.00 -1.76
C LYS A 74 17.81 1.13 -2.48
N THR A 75 17.91 2.28 -1.83
CA THR A 75 18.75 3.41 -2.25
C THR A 75 20.08 3.34 -1.49
N ASN A 76 21.20 3.63 -2.17
CA ASN A 76 22.54 3.68 -1.56
C ASN A 76 22.80 4.99 -0.78
N THR A 77 21.77 5.63 -0.21
CA THR A 77 21.92 6.94 0.46
C THR A 77 21.05 7.02 1.72
N LYS A 78 21.61 7.62 2.77
CA LYS A 78 21.03 7.80 4.11
C LYS A 78 19.73 8.63 4.06
N SER A 79 18.60 7.96 3.87
CA SER A 79 17.27 8.52 4.14
C SER A 79 16.25 7.39 4.29
N GLN A 80 16.46 6.52 5.27
CA GLN A 80 15.42 5.61 5.74
C GLN A 80 14.74 6.26 6.95
N SER A 81 13.64 6.96 6.72
CA SER A 81 12.71 7.32 7.79
C SER A 81 12.05 6.02 8.26
N ILE A 82 12.50 5.54 9.41
CA ILE A 82 12.04 4.33 10.09
C ILE A 82 10.57 4.54 10.47
N HIS A 83 9.64 3.91 9.75
CA HIS A 83 8.33 3.59 10.33
C HIS A 83 8.46 2.24 11.02
N LYS A 84 8.67 2.30 12.34
CA LYS A 84 8.73 1.15 13.25
C LYS A 84 7.30 0.73 13.53
N ASP A 85 6.81 -0.31 12.86
CA ASP A 85 5.53 -0.88 13.22
C ASP A 85 5.66 -1.64 14.54
N LEU A 86 4.93 -1.16 15.55
CA LEU A 86 4.66 -1.88 16.78
C LEU A 86 3.89 -3.16 16.43
N SER A 87 4.53 -4.31 16.65
CA SER A 87 3.86 -5.58 16.90
C SER A 87 4.12 -5.95 18.35
N ASN A 88 3.16 -5.64 19.23
CA ASN A 88 2.74 -6.51 20.32
C ASN A 88 1.36 -6.07 20.82
#